data_AF-A0A3Q1HI95-F1
#
_entry.id   AF-A0A3Q1HI95-F1
#
_cell.length_a   1.000
_cell.length_b   1.000
_cell.length_c   1.000
_cell.angle_alpha   90.00
_cell.angle_beta   90.00
_cell.angle_gamma   90.00
#
_symmetry.space_group_name_H-M   'P 1'
#
loop_
_entity.id
_entity.type
_entity.pdbx_description
1 polymer ?
#
loop_
_entity_poly.entity_id
_entity_poly.type
_entity_poly.pdbx_seq_one_letter_code
_entity_poly.pdbx_strand_id
1 'polypeptide(L)'
;MESNIKEIIEEFMESALAQWIQLFENMVESEDGVPLYSQYMEVNSVSKSARERYLRLTNGVFLNEVMRFIDPNPKVERLFDSERDDHMLRVQNFSILNRHLRAFYQEDLQQLILMPLPNVAILGQDPLTEAAVEELRRLLLLLLGCAVQVMTSSHNCQAF
;
A
#
# COMPACT_ATOMS: atom_id res chain seq x y z
N MET A 1 15.34 2.21 -22.00
CA MET A 1 13.94 2.12 -21.50
C MET A 1 13.93 1.67 -20.04
N GLU A 2 14.60 0.56 -19.69
CA GLU A 2 14.72 0.07 -18.30
C GLU A 2 15.45 1.03 -17.33
N SER A 3 16.38 1.84 -17.83
CA SER A 3 17.05 2.88 -17.03
C SER A 3 16.10 3.98 -16.56
N ASN A 4 15.12 4.33 -17.39
CA ASN A 4 14.18 5.41 -17.11
C ASN A 4 13.17 4.99 -16.02
N ILE A 5 12.63 3.77 -16.11
CA ILE A 5 11.72 3.27 -15.07
C ILE A 5 12.39 3.11 -13.70
N LYS A 6 13.68 2.72 -13.69
CA LYS A 6 14.42 2.61 -12.44
C LYS A 6 14.52 3.98 -11.74
N GLU A 7 14.84 5.03 -12.48
CA GLU A 7 14.92 6.41 -11.98
C GLU A 7 13.57 6.90 -11.45
N ILE A 8 12.48 6.63 -12.18
CA ILE A 8 11.11 6.94 -11.75
C ILE A 8 10.75 6.24 -10.44
N ILE A 9 11.09 4.96 -10.29
CA ILE A 9 10.84 4.21 -9.05
C ILE A 9 11.68 4.77 -7.90
N GLU A 10 12.96 5.10 -8.13
CA GLU A 10 13.82 5.70 -7.12
C GLU A 10 13.26 7.05 -6.65
N GLU A 11 12.92 7.94 -7.57
CA GLU A 11 12.28 9.23 -7.27
C GLU A 11 10.95 9.06 -6.51
N PHE A 12 10.11 8.13 -6.95
CA PHE A 12 8.86 7.83 -6.26
C PHE A 12 9.09 7.33 -4.83
N MET A 13 10.03 6.42 -4.63
CA MET A 13 10.33 5.84 -3.32
C MET A 13 10.98 6.84 -2.35
N GLU A 14 11.61 7.90 -2.87
CA GLU A 14 12.12 9.01 -2.06
C GLU A 14 11.02 10.03 -1.68
N SER A 15 9.85 9.99 -2.33
CA SER A 15 8.76 10.91 -2.04
C SER A 15 8.18 10.76 -0.63
N ALA A 16 7.60 11.83 -0.09
CA ALA A 16 6.96 11.83 1.23
C ALA A 16 5.85 10.77 1.34
N LEU A 17 5.16 10.47 0.24
CA LEU A 17 4.09 9.47 0.21
C LEU A 17 4.63 8.05 0.39
N ALA A 18 5.73 7.72 -0.28
CA ALA A 18 6.41 6.45 -0.12
C ALA A 18 7.04 6.34 1.28
N GLN A 19 7.64 7.41 1.80
CA GLN A 19 8.17 7.40 3.17
C GLN A 19 7.07 7.23 4.23
N TRP A 20 5.89 7.84 4.01
CA TRP A 20 4.74 7.68 4.90
C TRP A 20 4.27 6.22 4.98
N ILE A 21 4.09 5.54 3.85
CA ILE A 21 3.59 4.15 3.86
C ILE A 21 4.60 3.21 4.53
N GLN A 22 5.89 3.53 4.45
CA GLN A 22 6.98 2.77 5.07
C GLN A 22 6.97 2.82 6.60
N LEU A 23 6.32 3.82 7.21
CA LEU A 23 6.12 3.87 8.66
C LEU A 23 5.32 2.67 9.18
N PHE A 24 4.46 2.09 8.34
CA PHE A 24 3.66 0.91 8.69
C PHE A 24 4.44 -0.40 8.62
N GLU A 25 5.61 -0.46 7.96
CA GLU A 25 6.38 -1.71 7.86
C GLU A 25 6.73 -2.27 9.24
N ASN A 26 7.19 -1.40 10.14
CA ASN A 26 7.50 -1.79 11.52
C ASN A 26 6.26 -2.15 12.36
N MET A 27 5.06 -1.71 11.94
CA MET A 27 3.81 -1.96 12.66
C MET A 27 3.16 -3.27 12.22
N VAL A 28 3.11 -3.54 10.91
CA VAL A 28 2.49 -4.74 10.33
C VAL A 28 3.32 -6.00 10.59
N GLU A 29 4.66 -5.91 10.60
CA GLU A 29 5.54 -7.05 10.88
C GLU A 29 5.50 -7.54 12.35
N SER A 30 4.79 -6.84 13.23
CA SER A 30 4.70 -7.16 14.66
C SER A 30 3.65 -8.23 15.01
N GLU A 31 2.71 -8.53 14.11
CA GLU A 31 1.59 -9.44 14.42
C GLU A 31 1.90 -10.93 14.21
N ASP A 32 2.91 -11.29 13.41
CA ASP A 32 3.26 -12.70 13.11
C ASP A 32 4.31 -13.32 14.04
N GLY A 33 4.70 -12.63 15.12
CA GLY A 33 5.49 -13.25 16.19
C GLY A 33 6.88 -13.75 15.81
N VAL A 34 7.48 -13.26 14.72
CA VAL A 34 8.90 -13.49 14.40
C VAL A 34 9.65 -12.17 14.33
N PRO A 35 10.17 -11.64 15.45
CA PRO A 35 11.21 -10.65 15.40
C PRO A 35 12.59 -11.30 15.54
N LEU A 36 13.59 -10.64 14.92
CA LEU A 36 15.01 -10.70 15.27
C LEU A 36 15.88 -11.81 14.63
N TYR A 37 16.16 -11.73 13.32
CA TYR A 37 17.47 -12.20 12.81
C TYR A 37 18.02 -11.52 11.55
N SER A 38 17.29 -10.67 10.81
CA SER A 38 17.86 -10.02 9.62
C SER A 38 18.64 -8.72 9.90
N GLN A 39 18.58 -8.17 11.13
CA GLN A 39 19.29 -6.93 11.48
C GLN A 39 20.74 -7.15 11.95
N TYR A 40 21.38 -8.25 11.55
CA TYR A 40 22.82 -8.40 11.70
C TYR A 40 23.42 -8.88 10.37
N MET A 41 24.20 -7.99 9.75
CA MET A 41 24.90 -8.10 8.47
C MET A 41 24.08 -7.83 7.21
N GLU A 42 23.93 -6.56 6.82
CA GLU A 42 24.00 -6.16 5.41
C GLU A 42 24.39 -4.67 5.27
N VAL A 43 25.70 -4.38 5.33
CA VAL A 43 26.26 -3.01 5.29
C VAL A 43 26.42 -2.49 3.83
N ASN A 44 25.76 -3.10 2.85
CA ASN A 44 25.87 -2.75 1.41
C ASN A 44 24.52 -2.69 0.65
N SER A 45 23.36 -2.66 1.33
CA SER A 45 22.04 -2.90 0.72
C SER A 45 21.27 -1.67 0.20
N VAL A 46 21.87 -0.48 0.20
CA VAL A 46 21.14 0.78 -0.10
C VAL A 46 20.55 0.80 -1.53
N SER A 47 21.20 0.14 -2.50
CA SER A 47 20.71 0.06 -3.91
C SER A 47 19.80 -1.14 -4.21
N LYS A 48 19.70 -2.14 -3.32
CA LYS A 48 18.61 -3.14 -3.39
C LYS A 48 17.30 -2.60 -2.78
N SER A 49 17.39 -1.51 -2.00
CA SER A 49 16.30 -1.04 -1.13
C SER A 49 15.07 -0.46 -1.84
N ALA A 50 15.21 0.37 -2.89
CA ALA A 50 14.06 1.08 -3.47
C ALA A 50 13.17 0.18 -4.33
N ARG A 51 13.76 -0.59 -5.24
CA ARG A 51 13.03 -1.50 -6.14
C ARG A 51 12.33 -2.63 -5.37
N GLU A 52 12.99 -3.19 -4.36
CA GLU A 52 12.42 -4.26 -3.54
C GLU A 52 11.23 -3.75 -2.71
N ARG A 53 11.39 -2.60 -2.04
CA ARG A 53 10.28 -1.91 -1.36
C ARG A 53 9.13 -1.61 -2.31
N TYR A 54 9.42 -1.10 -3.50
CA TYR A 54 8.41 -0.86 -4.52
C TYR A 54 7.67 -2.15 -4.91
N LEU A 55 8.40 -3.25 -5.16
CA LEU A 55 7.79 -4.53 -5.48
C LEU A 55 6.88 -5.05 -4.35
N ARG A 56 7.29 -4.87 -3.09
CA ARG A 56 6.47 -5.16 -1.91
C ARG A 56 5.17 -4.35 -1.87
N LEU A 57 5.19 -3.08 -2.28
CA LEU A 57 3.96 -2.30 -2.43
C LEU A 57 3.08 -2.86 -3.56
N THR A 58 3.71 -3.24 -4.68
CA THR A 58 2.98 -3.67 -5.88
C THR A 58 2.44 -5.10 -5.83
N ASN A 59 2.83 -5.92 -4.87
CA ASN A 59 2.20 -7.24 -4.67
C ASN A 59 0.78 -7.13 -4.09
N GLY A 60 0.43 -5.96 -3.56
CA GLY A 60 -0.88 -5.63 -2.99
C GLY A 60 -1.12 -6.19 -1.59
N VAL A 61 -0.32 -7.12 -1.08
CA VAL A 61 -0.51 -7.75 0.25
C VAL A 61 -0.30 -6.72 1.35
N PHE A 62 0.86 -6.07 1.36
CA PHE A 62 1.22 -5.10 2.39
C PHE A 62 0.22 -3.94 2.47
N LEU A 63 -0.24 -3.42 1.32
CA LEU A 63 -1.20 -2.32 1.28
C LEU A 63 -2.60 -2.72 1.81
N ASN A 64 -2.99 -3.98 1.63
CA ASN A 64 -4.22 -4.49 2.25
C ASN A 64 -4.08 -4.55 3.78
N GLU A 65 -2.94 -4.98 4.30
CA GLU A 65 -2.70 -4.98 5.75
C GLU A 65 -2.69 -3.56 6.33
N VAL A 66 -2.07 -2.60 5.63
CA VAL A 66 -2.15 -1.18 6.02
C VAL A 66 -3.59 -0.68 6.06
N MET A 67 -4.42 -1.01 5.06
CA MET A 67 -5.82 -0.62 5.05
C MET A 67 -6.58 -1.20 6.25
N ARG A 68 -6.31 -2.46 6.62
CA ARG A 68 -6.91 -3.09 7.82
C ARG A 68 -6.46 -2.46 9.12
N PHE A 69 -5.23 -1.95 9.18
CA PHE A 69 -4.74 -1.20 10.33
C PHE A 69 -5.40 0.18 10.44
N ILE A 70 -5.68 0.83 9.29
CA ILE A 70 -6.35 2.14 9.24
C ILE A 70 -7.83 2.02 9.58
N ASP A 71 -8.52 1.02 9.03
CA ASP A 71 -9.96 0.84 9.21
C ASP A 71 -10.28 0.35 10.64
N PRO A 72 -11.10 1.07 11.43
CA PRO A 72 -11.53 0.60 12.75
C PRO A 72 -12.47 -0.62 12.70
N ASN A 73 -13.10 -0.94 11.57
CA ASN A 73 -13.98 -2.09 11.37
C ASN A 73 -13.58 -2.91 10.12
N PRO A 74 -12.36 -3.50 10.10
CA PRO A 74 -11.83 -4.13 8.90
C PRO A 74 -12.64 -5.36 8.52
N LYS A 75 -13.16 -5.38 7.29
CA LYS A 75 -13.76 -6.59 6.69
C LYS A 75 -12.61 -7.51 6.24
N VAL A 76 -12.38 -8.60 6.98
CA VAL A 76 -11.26 -9.52 6.69
C VAL A 76 -11.59 -10.40 5.49
N GLU A 77 -11.08 -10.02 4.32
CA GLU A 77 -11.03 -10.86 3.13
C GLU A 77 -9.67 -11.54 3.01
N ARG A 78 -9.63 -12.82 2.62
CA ARG A 78 -8.36 -13.56 2.47
C ARG A 78 -7.50 -12.92 1.38
N LEU A 79 -6.24 -12.64 1.70
CA LEU A 79 -5.22 -12.22 0.74
C LEU A 79 -4.56 -13.43 0.09
N PHE A 80 -4.04 -13.22 -1.11
CA PHE A 80 -3.33 -14.26 -1.85
C PHE A 80 -1.84 -13.91 -1.89
N ASP A 81 -1.07 -14.63 -1.08
CA ASP A 81 0.39 -14.59 -1.09
C ASP A 81 0.94 -15.84 -1.77
N SER A 82 1.93 -15.66 -2.63
CA SER A 82 2.62 -16.75 -3.32
C SER A 82 4.07 -16.36 -3.54
N GLU A 83 4.99 -17.31 -3.33
CA GLU A 83 6.41 -17.13 -3.65
C GLU A 83 6.66 -16.88 -5.15
N ARG A 84 5.69 -17.20 -6.01
CA ARG A 84 5.74 -16.91 -7.44
C ARG A 84 5.04 -15.57 -7.71
N ASP A 85 5.78 -14.65 -8.31
CA ASP A 85 5.29 -13.35 -8.76
C ASP A 85 4.20 -13.52 -9.85
N ASP A 86 2.97 -13.75 -9.42
CA ASP A 86 1.82 -14.00 -10.30
C ASP A 86 0.97 -12.73 -10.43
N HIS A 87 0.95 -12.18 -11.63
CA HIS A 87 0.13 -11.03 -12.00
C HIS A 87 -1.36 -11.20 -11.64
N MET A 88 -1.92 -12.41 -11.71
CA MET A 88 -3.32 -12.65 -11.37
C MET A 88 -3.56 -12.42 -9.87
N LEU A 89 -2.62 -12.81 -9.02
CA LEU A 89 -2.71 -12.61 -7.57
C LEU A 89 -2.59 -11.13 -7.22
N ARG A 90 -1.67 -10.39 -7.87
CA ARG A 90 -1.56 -8.93 -7.70
C ARG A 90 -2.86 -8.22 -8.06
N VAL A 91 -3.46 -8.55 -9.21
CA VAL A 91 -4.76 -8.00 -9.63
C VAL A 91 -5.84 -8.30 -8.58
N GLN A 92 -5.87 -9.52 -8.03
CA GLN A 92 -6.83 -9.90 -6.99
C GLN A 92 -6.61 -9.11 -5.69
N ASN A 93 -5.39 -9.03 -5.20
CA ASN A 93 -5.04 -8.27 -4.00
C ASN A 93 -5.42 -6.78 -4.15
N PHE A 94 -5.15 -6.16 -5.31
CA PHE A 94 -5.59 -4.78 -5.57
C PHE A 94 -7.10 -4.65 -5.71
N SER A 95 -7.79 -5.66 -6.22
CA SER A 95 -9.25 -5.66 -6.30
C SER A 95 -9.91 -5.69 -4.92
N ILE A 96 -9.34 -6.48 -3.99
CA ILE A 96 -9.74 -6.51 -2.58
C ILE A 96 -9.55 -5.12 -1.96
N LEU A 97 -8.36 -4.54 -2.13
CA LEU A 97 -8.04 -3.22 -1.60
C LEU A 97 -8.97 -2.12 -2.13
N ASN A 98 -9.24 -2.11 -3.44
CA ASN A 98 -10.17 -1.14 -4.04
C ASN A 98 -11.59 -1.27 -3.50
N ARG A 99 -12.06 -2.51 -3.26
CA ARG A 99 -13.37 -2.73 -2.64
C ARG A 99 -13.38 -2.22 -1.20
N HIS A 100 -12.32 -2.47 -0.45
CA HIS A 100 -12.18 -2.00 0.93
C HIS A 100 -12.16 -0.47 1.00
N LEU A 101 -11.33 0.19 0.18
CA LEU A 101 -11.29 1.65 0.07
C LEU A 101 -12.66 2.24 -0.26
N ARG A 102 -13.36 1.66 -1.26
CA ARG A 102 -14.69 2.13 -1.64
C ARG A 102 -15.68 1.99 -0.49
N ALA A 103 -15.70 0.86 0.20
CA ALA A 103 -16.59 0.64 1.34
C ALA A 103 -16.28 1.66 2.44
N PHE A 104 -15.01 1.86 2.78
CA PHE A 104 -14.60 2.80 3.82
C PHE A 104 -15.03 4.25 3.54
N TYR A 105 -14.79 4.74 2.31
CA TYR A 105 -15.21 6.09 1.94
C TYR A 105 -16.74 6.26 1.89
N GLN A 106 -17.46 5.28 1.36
CA GLN A 106 -18.90 5.42 1.11
C GLN A 106 -19.76 5.06 2.32
N GLU A 107 -19.39 4.02 3.06
CA GLU A 107 -20.15 3.46 4.17
C GLU A 107 -19.74 4.12 5.50
N ASP A 108 -18.44 4.21 5.79
CA ASP A 108 -17.96 4.70 7.09
C ASP A 108 -17.81 6.23 7.11
N LEU A 109 -17.20 6.81 6.08
CA LEU A 109 -16.98 8.26 6.00
C LEU A 109 -18.17 9.03 5.40
N GLN A 110 -19.10 8.34 4.75
CA GLN A 110 -20.22 8.94 3.99
C GLN A 110 -19.76 9.99 2.96
N GLN A 111 -18.60 9.78 2.34
CA GLN A 111 -18.00 10.69 1.35
C GLN A 111 -17.94 10.04 -0.04
N LEU A 112 -18.18 10.85 -1.07
CA LEU A 112 -18.02 10.41 -2.45
C LEU A 112 -16.57 10.55 -2.88
N ILE A 113 -15.96 9.45 -3.34
CA ILE A 113 -14.65 9.50 -3.99
C ILE A 113 -14.81 10.18 -5.35
N LEU A 114 -14.33 11.43 -5.46
CA LEU A 114 -14.35 12.20 -6.71
C LEU A 114 -13.21 11.83 -7.67
N MET A 115 -12.15 11.21 -7.14
CA MET A 115 -11.07 10.67 -7.95
C MET A 115 -11.44 9.26 -8.45
N PRO A 116 -11.05 8.88 -9.69
CA PRO A 116 -11.22 7.50 -10.12
C PRO A 116 -10.41 6.56 -9.22
N LEU A 117 -11.02 5.42 -8.87
CA LEU A 117 -10.28 4.35 -8.19
C LEU A 117 -9.13 3.87 -9.09
N PRO A 118 -8.00 3.48 -8.49
CA PRO A 118 -6.83 3.09 -9.25
C PRO A 118 -7.10 1.85 -10.08
N ASN A 119 -6.53 1.80 -11.28
CA ASN A 119 -6.75 0.72 -12.22
C ASN A 119 -5.94 -0.52 -11.83
N VAL A 120 -6.62 -1.49 -11.22
CA VAL A 120 -6.02 -2.76 -10.73
C VAL A 120 -5.37 -3.58 -11.84
N ALA A 121 -5.81 -3.45 -13.10
CA ALA A 121 -5.20 -4.17 -14.21
C ALA A 121 -3.82 -3.59 -14.54
N ILE A 122 -3.67 -2.26 -14.52
CA ILE A 122 -2.39 -1.59 -14.75
C ILE A 122 -1.41 -1.93 -13.62
N LEU A 123 -1.86 -1.86 -12.37
CA LEU A 123 -1.05 -2.21 -11.19
C LEU A 123 -0.63 -3.68 -11.15
N GLY A 124 -1.56 -4.57 -11.49
CA GLY A 124 -1.35 -6.01 -11.35
C GLY A 124 -0.64 -6.66 -12.54
N GLN A 125 -0.78 -6.16 -13.77
CA GLN A 125 -0.17 -6.79 -14.95
C GLN A 125 1.35 -6.64 -14.98
N ASP A 126 1.87 -5.42 -14.98
CA ASP A 126 3.30 -5.13 -14.97
C ASP A 126 3.61 -3.95 -14.03
N PRO A 127 4.15 -4.23 -12.83
CA PRO A 127 4.45 -3.19 -11.86
C PRO A 127 5.61 -2.30 -12.31
N LEU A 128 6.45 -2.73 -13.25
CA LEU A 128 7.65 -2.00 -13.70
C LEU A 128 7.34 -1.10 -14.90
N THR A 129 6.26 -0.33 -14.80
CA THR A 129 5.84 0.63 -15.80
C THR A 129 5.55 1.97 -15.14
N GLU A 130 5.75 3.06 -15.89
CA GLU A 130 5.43 4.43 -15.40
C GLU A 130 3.94 4.54 -15.04
N ALA A 131 3.07 3.89 -15.82
CA ALA A 131 1.64 3.82 -15.55
C ALA A 131 1.35 3.14 -14.20
N ALA A 132 2.03 2.05 -13.86
CA ALA A 132 1.85 1.38 -12.58
C ALA A 132 2.34 2.25 -11.40
N VAL A 133 3.45 2.98 -11.56
CA VAL A 133 3.92 3.93 -10.53
C VAL A 133 2.88 5.01 -10.27
N GLU A 134 2.27 5.56 -11.32
CA GLU A 134 1.25 6.61 -11.19
C GLU A 134 -0.07 6.10 -10.62
N GLU A 135 -0.51 4.88 -10.97
CA GLU A 135 -1.65 4.24 -10.32
C GLU A 135 -1.37 3.97 -8.84
N LEU A 136 -0.14 3.55 -8.50
CA LEU A 136 0.25 3.29 -7.11
C LEU A 136 0.27 4.60 -6.31
N ARG A 137 0.76 5.69 -6.90
CA ARG A 137 0.71 7.02 -6.29
C ARG A 137 -0.71 7.43 -5.95
N ARG A 138 -1.67 7.25 -6.86
CA ARG A 138 -3.09 7.55 -6.61
C ARG A 138 -3.68 6.67 -5.52
N LEU A 139 -3.35 5.38 -5.52
CA LEU A 139 -3.77 4.43 -4.48
C LEU A 139 -3.26 4.84 -3.09
N LEU A 140 -1.97 5.18 -2.97
CA LEU A 140 -1.38 5.62 -1.71
C LEU A 140 -1.98 6.95 -1.22
N LEU A 141 -2.35 7.87 -2.12
CA LEU A 141 -3.05 9.10 -1.74
C LEU A 141 -4.44 8.82 -1.17
N LEU A 142 -5.17 7.84 -1.71
CA LEU A 142 -6.45 7.40 -1.14
C LEU A 142 -6.24 6.78 0.24
N LEU A 143 -5.24 5.90 0.41
CA LEU A 143 -4.92 5.33 1.72
C LEU A 143 -4.53 6.40 2.76
N LEU A 144 -3.73 7.39 2.35
CA LEU A 144 -3.38 8.54 3.20
C LEU A 144 -4.64 9.33 3.58
N GLY A 145 -5.55 9.53 2.63
CA GLY A 145 -6.85 10.14 2.88
C GLY A 145 -7.65 9.39 3.94
N CYS A 146 -7.70 8.06 3.89
CA CYS A 146 -8.32 7.24 4.93
C CYS A 146 -7.67 7.49 6.30
N ALA A 147 -6.33 7.39 6.40
CA ALA A 147 -5.60 7.55 7.65
C ALA A 147 -5.82 8.92 8.30
N VAL A 148 -5.81 10.00 7.50
CA VAL A 148 -6.06 11.36 7.99
C VAL A 148 -7.50 11.51 8.48
N GLN A 149 -8.48 10.95 7.76
CA GLN A 149 -9.88 11.08 8.15
C GLN A 149 -10.23 10.33 9.42
N VAL A 150 -9.65 9.14 9.65
CA VAL A 150 -9.80 8.39 10.92
C VAL A 150 -9.37 9.23 12.12
N MET A 151 -8.26 9.97 12.00
CA MET A 151 -7.78 10.89 13.05
C MET A 151 -8.79 12.01 13.32
N THR A 152 -9.37 12.61 12.28
CA THR A 152 -10.36 13.69 12.44
C THR A 152 -11.69 13.20 13.01
N SER A 153 -12.12 11.98 12.66
CA SER A 153 -13.34 11.37 13.21
C SER A 153 -13.21 11.05 14.70
N SER A 154 -12.00 10.66 15.16
CA SER A 154 -11.74 10.42 16.59
C SER A 154 -11.74 11.69 17.44
N HIS A 155 -11.41 12.85 16.88
CA HIS A 155 -11.51 14.13 17.59
C HIS A 155 -12.95 14.61 17.84
N ASN A 156 -13.95 14.02 17.18
CA ASN A 156 -15.37 14.25 17.47
C ASN A 156 -15.95 13.33 18.55
N CYS A 157 -15.18 12.35 19.07
CA CYS A 157 -15.64 11.43 20.12
C CYS A 157 -15.27 11.84 21.56
N GLN A 158 -14.65 13.01 21.78
CA GLN A 158 -14.44 13.56 23.15
C GLN A 158 -15.43 14.68 23.53
N ALA A 159 -16.51 14.85 22.78
CA ALA A 159 -17.52 15.87 23.05
C ALA A 159 -18.93 15.28 23.26
N PHE A 160 -19.07 14.28 24.12
CA PHE A 160 -20.34 13.94 24.80
C PHE A 160 -20.08 13.38 26.20
#